data_AF-A0AAW4BN26-F1
#
_entry.id   AF-A0AAW4BN26-F1
#
_cell.length_a   1.000
_cell.length_b   1.000
_cell.length_c   1.000
_cell.angle_alpha   90.00
_cell.angle_beta   90.00
_cell.angle_gamma   90.00
#
_symmetry.space_group_name_H-M   'P 1'
#
loop_
_entity.id
_entity.type
_entity.pdbx_description
1 polymer ?
#
loop_
_entity_poly.entity_id
_entity_poly.type
_entity_poly.pdbx_seq_one_letter_code
_entity_poly.pdbx_strand_id
1 'polypeptide(L)'
;MFREGGLPYGLLASEGGRFQSIFKRILRVFDDAQAYGQSPFQLVSAGLEHLPEAFRQETTVDLITNMAELLLRLTDEYNLQQQEQPANHLDNQLPNWRDLFPIPLDTDTGSEFLTGLLTSASVQRQSKSQQTKRIICWQRLSNNEDLGFVTQIKLMKAIPMPFKREALINSRVELFIQEGNRV
;
A
#
# COMPACT_ATOMS: atom_id res chain seq x y z
N MET A 1 -14.65 3.88 28.46
CA MET A 1 -14.61 2.42 28.66
C MET A 1 -13.43 1.89 27.86
N PHE A 2 -12.26 1.78 28.50
CA PHE A 2 -11.04 1.26 27.87
C PHE A 2 -11.14 -0.27 27.83
N ARG A 3 -11.10 -0.86 26.64
CA ARG A 3 -11.19 -2.32 26.45
C ARG A 3 -9.84 -2.93 26.88
N GLU A 4 -9.86 -3.80 27.89
CA GLU A 4 -8.74 -4.35 28.65
C GLU A 4 -7.82 -5.34 27.89
N GLY A 5 -7.54 -5.09 26.61
CA GLY A 5 -6.58 -5.87 25.81
C GLY A 5 -5.67 -4.97 25.00
N GLY A 6 -5.31 -3.81 25.57
CA GLY A 6 -4.63 -2.72 24.86
C GLY A 6 -3.41 -3.23 24.09
N LEU A 7 -3.30 -2.78 22.83
CA LEU A 7 -2.07 -2.96 22.07
C LEU A 7 -0.90 -2.51 22.95
N PRO A 8 0.17 -3.31 23.07
CA PRO A 8 1.34 -2.90 23.82
C PRO A 8 2.09 -1.84 23.00
N TYR A 9 1.61 -0.60 23.09
CA TYR A 9 2.17 0.54 22.37
C TYR A 9 3.66 0.75 22.70
N GLY A 10 4.02 0.51 23.97
CA GLY A 10 5.42 0.47 24.39
C GLY A 10 6.25 -0.56 23.62
N LEU A 11 5.68 -1.73 23.25
CA LEU A 11 6.35 -2.71 22.40
C LEU A 11 6.39 -2.29 20.93
N LEU A 12 5.36 -1.62 20.41
CA LEU A 12 5.37 -1.06 19.05
C LEU A 12 6.47 -0.01 18.85
N ALA A 13 6.64 0.86 19.84
CA ALA A 13 7.58 1.97 19.84
C ALA A 13 9.02 1.50 20.15
N SER A 14 9.19 0.57 21.10
CA SER A 14 10.52 0.02 21.46
C SER A 14 11.05 -1.00 20.46
N GLU A 15 10.18 -1.77 19.78
CA GLU A 15 10.56 -2.61 18.63
C GLU A 15 10.54 -1.85 17.30
N GLY A 16 10.91 -0.57 17.33
CA GLY A 16 10.79 0.40 16.21
C GLY A 16 11.35 -0.07 14.87
N GLY A 17 12.20 -1.10 14.82
CA GLY A 17 12.62 -1.74 13.58
C GLY A 17 11.68 -2.83 13.04
N ARG A 18 11.21 -3.75 13.90
CA ARG A 18 10.43 -4.93 13.46
C ARG A 18 9.03 -4.51 13.03
N PHE A 19 8.33 -3.71 13.83
CA PHE A 19 6.97 -3.31 13.49
C PHE A 19 6.93 -2.41 12.25
N GLN A 20 7.85 -1.43 12.14
CA GLN A 20 7.99 -0.64 10.91
C GLN A 20 8.24 -1.53 9.67
N SER A 21 9.04 -2.60 9.81
CA SER A 21 9.28 -3.54 8.70
C SER A 21 8.00 -4.28 8.27
N ILE A 22 7.16 -4.67 9.23
CA ILE A 22 5.89 -5.34 8.98
C ILE A 22 4.90 -4.37 8.35
N PHE A 23 4.86 -3.14 8.85
CA PHE A 23 4.01 -2.10 8.29
C PHE A 23 4.41 -1.74 6.86
N LYS A 24 5.71 -1.64 6.55
CA LYS A 24 6.23 -1.52 5.17
C LYS A 24 5.78 -2.69 4.29
N ARG A 25 5.79 -3.91 4.81
CA ARG A 25 5.30 -5.09 4.07
C ARG A 25 3.80 -4.98 3.83
N ILE A 26 3.02 -4.58 4.83
CA ILE A 26 1.57 -4.37 4.71
C ILE A 26 1.29 -3.30 3.65
N LEU A 27 1.89 -2.12 3.74
CA LEU A 27 1.74 -1.03 2.77
C LEU A 27 2.08 -1.48 1.33
N ARG A 28 3.01 -2.44 1.15
CA ARG A 28 3.31 -3.03 -0.15
C ARG A 28 2.18 -3.85 -0.72
N VAL A 29 1.61 -4.72 0.10
CA VAL A 29 0.60 -5.68 -0.37
C VAL A 29 -0.78 -5.02 -0.41
N PHE A 30 -1.07 -4.07 0.48
CA PHE A 30 -2.33 -3.31 0.55
C PHE A 30 -2.73 -2.70 -0.79
N ASP A 31 -1.72 -2.18 -1.46
CA ASP A 31 -1.84 -1.42 -2.68
C ASP A 31 -2.05 -2.30 -3.93
N ASP A 32 -1.65 -3.56 -3.79
CA ASP A 32 -1.93 -4.62 -4.74
C ASP A 32 -3.32 -5.19 -4.42
N ALA A 33 -3.65 -5.46 -3.15
CA ALA A 33 -4.94 -5.94 -2.65
C ALA A 33 -6.17 -5.26 -3.26
N GLN A 34 -6.20 -3.93 -3.18
CA GLN A 34 -7.30 -3.13 -3.71
C GLN A 34 -7.48 -3.37 -5.21
N ALA A 35 -6.38 -3.58 -5.94
CA ALA A 35 -6.44 -3.89 -7.37
C ALA A 35 -6.89 -5.34 -7.64
N TYR A 36 -6.76 -6.27 -6.68
CA TYR A 36 -7.18 -7.68 -6.80
C TYR A 36 -8.54 -7.96 -6.12
N GLY A 37 -9.23 -6.95 -5.57
CA GLY A 37 -10.49 -7.13 -4.83
C GLY A 37 -10.34 -7.90 -3.52
N GLN A 38 -9.12 -8.00 -2.98
CA GLN A 38 -8.86 -8.69 -1.72
C GLN A 38 -9.21 -7.79 -0.53
N SER A 39 -9.74 -8.39 0.54
CA SER A 39 -10.03 -7.67 1.78
C SER A 39 -8.73 -7.19 2.42
N PRO A 40 -8.56 -5.87 2.66
CA PRO A 40 -7.42 -5.32 3.40
C PRO A 40 -7.17 -6.02 4.73
N PHE A 41 -8.24 -6.31 5.47
CA PHE A 41 -8.18 -7.00 6.75
C PHE A 41 -7.53 -8.38 6.64
N GLN A 42 -7.92 -9.19 5.64
CA GLN A 42 -7.37 -10.53 5.45
C GLN A 42 -5.87 -10.51 5.14
N LEU A 43 -5.41 -9.50 4.40
CA LEU A 43 -3.99 -9.34 4.10
C LEU A 43 -3.17 -8.90 5.31
N VAL A 44 -3.70 -7.96 6.09
CA VAL A 44 -3.06 -7.54 7.33
C VAL A 44 -2.98 -8.75 8.27
N SER A 45 -4.05 -9.52 8.41
CA SER A 45 -4.08 -10.75 9.20
C SER A 45 -3.00 -11.75 8.75
N ALA A 46 -2.89 -12.03 7.45
CA ALA A 46 -1.84 -12.90 6.90
C ALA A 46 -0.42 -12.34 7.13
N GLY A 47 -0.26 -11.02 7.08
CA GLY A 47 1.03 -10.36 7.37
C GLY A 47 1.47 -10.48 8.84
N LEU A 48 0.53 -10.75 9.75
CA LEU A 48 0.75 -10.82 11.19
C LEU A 48 0.76 -12.26 11.73
N GLU A 49 0.55 -13.28 10.89
CA GLU A 49 0.42 -14.69 11.28
C GLU A 49 1.59 -15.19 12.17
N HIS A 50 2.82 -14.73 11.89
CA HIS A 50 4.02 -15.11 12.64
C HIS A 50 4.32 -14.26 13.88
N LEU A 51 3.51 -13.24 14.17
CA LEU A 51 3.65 -12.42 15.37
C LEU A 51 2.97 -13.04 16.57
N PRO A 52 3.32 -12.63 17.82
CA PRO A 52 2.61 -13.04 19.02
C PRO A 52 1.10 -12.81 18.95
N GLU A 53 0.35 -13.59 19.72
CA GLU A 53 -1.13 -13.62 19.68
C GLU A 53 -1.80 -12.25 19.91
N ALA A 54 -1.20 -11.39 20.74
CA ALA A 54 -1.66 -10.03 20.96
C ALA A 54 -1.76 -9.19 19.66
N PHE A 55 -0.91 -9.47 18.67
CA PHE A 55 -0.92 -8.78 17.37
C PHE A 55 -1.90 -9.39 16.37
N ARG A 56 -2.42 -10.59 16.64
CA ARG A 56 -3.34 -11.32 15.76
C ARG A 56 -4.80 -11.16 16.14
N GLN A 57 -5.09 -10.47 17.24
CA GLN A 57 -6.47 -10.15 17.64
C GLN A 57 -7.13 -9.26 16.59
N GLU A 58 -8.43 -9.50 16.32
CA GLU A 58 -9.19 -8.74 15.32
C GLU A 58 -9.10 -7.23 15.53
N THR A 59 -9.17 -6.78 16.79
CA THR A 59 -9.01 -5.37 17.17
C THR A 59 -7.65 -4.79 16.75
N THR A 60 -6.58 -5.58 16.83
CA THR A 60 -5.24 -5.16 16.39
C THR A 60 -5.12 -5.15 14.87
N VAL A 61 -5.68 -6.16 14.21
CA VAL A 61 -5.73 -6.22 12.74
C VAL A 61 -6.51 -5.02 12.18
N ASP A 62 -7.67 -4.70 12.76
CA ASP A 62 -8.49 -3.53 12.41
C ASP A 62 -7.72 -2.23 12.62
N LEU A 63 -7.05 -2.08 13.76
CA LEU A 63 -6.25 -0.89 14.06
C LEU A 63 -5.17 -0.68 13.00
N ILE A 64 -4.40 -1.72 12.70
CA ILE A 64 -3.30 -1.67 11.71
C ILE A 64 -3.85 -1.38 10.31
N THR A 65 -4.98 -1.98 9.95
CA THR A 65 -5.67 -1.75 8.68
C THR A 65 -6.06 -0.28 8.54
N ASN A 66 -6.76 0.28 9.54
CA ASN A 66 -7.17 1.67 9.56
C ASN A 66 -5.99 2.64 9.51
N MET A 67 -4.89 2.34 10.22
CA MET A 67 -3.67 3.14 10.16
C MET A 67 -3.03 3.12 8.78
N ALA A 68 -2.99 1.95 8.11
CA ALA A 68 -2.42 1.80 6.78
C ALA A 68 -3.22 2.58 5.73
N GLU A 69 -4.56 2.49 5.81
CA GLU A 69 -5.47 3.27 4.96
C GLU A 69 -5.28 4.77 5.15
N LEU A 70 -5.21 5.24 6.40
CA LEU A 70 -5.02 6.64 6.71
C LEU A 70 -3.67 7.16 6.16
N LEU A 71 -2.59 6.39 6.32
CA LEU A 71 -1.26 6.76 5.80
C LEU A 71 -1.25 6.85 4.28
N LEU A 72 -1.87 5.89 3.58
CA LEU A 72 -1.97 5.92 2.13
C LEU A 72 -2.82 7.10 1.65
N ARG A 73 -3.95 7.35 2.32
CA ARG A 73 -4.82 8.50 2.01
C ARG A 73 -4.08 9.82 2.16
N LEU A 74 -3.39 10.05 3.28
CA LEU A 74 -2.60 11.26 3.52
C LEU A 74 -1.45 11.40 2.50
N THR A 75 -0.80 10.28 2.17
CA THR A 75 0.27 10.27 1.14
C THR A 75 -0.25 10.75 -0.20
N ASP A 76 -1.42 10.25 -0.63
CA ASP A 76 -2.03 10.60 -1.91
C ASP A 76 -2.60 12.02 -1.95
N GLU A 77 -3.41 12.39 -0.94
CA GLU A 77 -4.09 13.69 -0.88
C GLU A 77 -3.11 14.87 -0.87
N TYR A 78 -1.97 14.70 -0.19
CA TYR A 78 -0.96 15.75 -0.03
C TYR A 78 0.28 15.53 -0.92
N ASN A 79 0.21 14.59 -1.87
CA ASN A 79 1.31 14.26 -2.78
C ASN A 79 2.67 14.06 -2.10
N LEU A 80 2.67 13.38 -0.95
CA LEU A 80 3.85 13.25 -0.09
C LEU A 80 4.97 12.45 -0.76
N GLN A 81 4.65 11.62 -1.76
CA GLN A 81 5.64 10.92 -2.60
C GLN A 81 6.58 11.84 -3.39
N GLN A 82 6.28 13.14 -3.49
CA GLN A 82 7.11 14.15 -4.17
C GLN A 82 7.92 15.00 -3.19
N GLN A 83 7.76 14.80 -1.88
CA GLN A 83 8.36 15.64 -0.85
C GLN A 83 9.61 14.94 -0.26
N GLU A 84 10.70 15.70 -0.07
CA GLU A 84 11.89 15.19 0.62
C GLU A 84 11.64 14.96 2.12
N GLN A 85 10.77 15.78 2.73
CA GLN A 85 10.38 15.70 4.13
C GLN A 85 8.85 15.62 4.27
N PRO A 86 8.25 14.42 4.06
CA PRO A 86 6.80 14.22 4.07
C PRO A 86 6.08 14.73 5.32
N ALA A 87 6.63 14.44 6.50
CA ALA A 87 6.02 14.86 7.76
C ALA A 87 6.04 16.37 7.94
N ASN A 88 7.18 17.04 7.65
CA ASN A 88 7.26 18.50 7.73
C ASN A 88 6.32 19.18 6.73
N HIS A 89 6.14 18.60 5.54
CA HIS A 89 5.16 19.11 4.58
C HIS A 89 3.74 19.01 5.15
N LEU A 90 3.39 17.85 5.72
CA LEU A 90 2.08 17.62 6.31
C LEU A 90 1.85 18.46 7.58
N ASP A 91 2.89 18.72 8.38
CA ASP A 91 2.83 19.61 9.56
C ASP A 91 2.43 21.04 9.17
N ASN A 92 2.81 21.49 7.97
CA ASN A 92 2.42 22.81 7.46
C ASN A 92 1.01 22.82 6.87
N GLN A 93 0.57 21.74 6.21
CA GLN A 93 -0.71 21.68 5.50
C GLN A 93 -1.87 21.20 6.40
N LEU A 94 -1.58 20.34 7.36
CA LEU A 94 -2.51 19.72 8.30
C LEU A 94 -1.83 19.51 9.67
N PRO A 95 -1.61 20.57 10.46
CA PRO A 95 -0.80 20.51 11.69
C PRO A 95 -1.20 19.40 12.69
N ASN A 96 -2.49 19.07 12.74
CA ASN A 96 -3.06 18.09 13.67
C ASN A 96 -3.26 16.70 13.03
N TRP A 97 -2.55 16.40 11.93
CA TRP A 97 -2.74 15.13 11.21
C TRP A 97 -2.47 13.90 12.07
N ARG A 98 -1.59 14.02 13.08
CA ARG A 98 -1.27 12.92 13.99
C ARG A 98 -2.48 12.55 14.87
N ASP A 99 -3.31 13.52 15.24
CA ASP A 99 -4.52 13.30 16.05
C ASP A 99 -5.59 12.47 15.31
N LEU A 100 -5.46 12.32 13.99
CA LEU A 100 -6.32 11.44 13.19
C LEU A 100 -6.03 9.95 13.46
N PHE A 101 -4.87 9.63 14.03
CA PHE A 101 -4.50 8.25 14.30
C PHE A 101 -5.17 7.76 15.59
N PRO A 102 -5.75 6.55 15.58
CA PRO A 102 -6.38 5.93 16.74
C PRO A 102 -5.36 5.40 17.78
N ILE A 103 -4.29 6.14 18.04
CA ILE A 103 -3.27 5.81 19.03
C ILE A 103 -3.01 7.01 19.96
N PRO A 104 -2.76 6.77 21.25
CA PRO A 104 -2.34 7.82 22.17
C PRO A 104 -0.95 8.37 21.75
N LEU A 105 -0.82 9.68 21.60
CA LEU A 105 0.39 10.37 21.12
C LEU A 105 1.13 11.13 22.23
N ASP A 106 0.88 10.76 23.47
CA ASP A 106 1.35 11.41 24.69
C ASP A 106 2.86 11.30 24.94
N THR A 107 3.64 10.80 23.96
CA THR A 107 5.11 10.69 24.04
C THR A 107 5.77 11.08 22.73
N ASP A 108 6.94 11.73 22.81
CA ASP A 108 7.79 12.09 21.65
C ASP A 108 8.06 10.89 20.73
N THR A 109 8.18 9.69 21.32
CA THR A 109 8.38 8.43 20.61
C THR A 109 7.22 8.09 19.66
N GLY A 110 5.97 8.43 20.02
CA GLY A 110 4.82 8.20 19.17
C GLY A 110 4.80 9.10 17.93
N SER A 111 5.25 10.34 18.09
CA SER A 111 5.39 11.29 16.99
C SER A 111 6.48 10.85 16.00
N GLU A 112 7.64 10.40 16.50
CA GLU A 112 8.70 9.82 15.65
C GLU A 112 8.23 8.56 14.93
N PHE A 113 7.49 7.69 15.62
CA PHE A 113 6.96 6.48 15.04
C PHE A 113 6.03 6.76 13.85
N LEU A 114 5.04 7.64 14.03
CA LEU A 114 4.14 8.06 12.95
C LEU A 114 4.88 8.73 11.79
N THR A 115 5.88 9.56 12.12
CA THR A 115 6.74 10.19 11.12
C THR A 115 7.49 9.14 10.28
N GLY A 116 8.01 8.10 10.92
CA GLY A 116 8.66 6.98 10.25
C GLY A 116 7.70 6.17 9.36
N LEU A 117 6.47 5.94 9.82
CA LEU A 117 5.43 5.28 9.02
C LEU A 117 5.02 6.11 7.79
N LEU A 118 4.80 7.41 7.96
CA LEU A 118 4.44 8.32 6.86
C LEU A 118 5.54 8.41 5.81
N THR A 119 6.79 8.50 6.25
CA THR A 119 7.96 8.49 5.36
C THR A 119 8.01 7.18 4.58
N SER A 120 7.76 6.05 5.25
CA SER A 120 7.73 4.73 4.62
C SER A 120 6.64 4.62 3.56
N ALA A 121 5.43 5.10 3.86
CA ALA A 121 4.32 5.16 2.91
C ALA A 121 4.63 6.05 1.70
N SER A 122 5.26 7.20 1.93
CA SER A 122 5.66 8.13 0.87
C SER A 122 6.70 7.52 -0.08
N VAL A 123 7.75 6.91 0.45
CA VAL A 123 8.79 6.21 -0.35
C VAL A 123 8.20 5.03 -1.12
N GLN A 124 7.30 4.28 -0.49
CA GLN A 124 6.59 3.18 -1.12
C GLN A 124 5.75 3.66 -2.31
N ARG A 125 4.99 4.73 -2.13
CA ARG A 125 4.15 5.32 -3.18
C ARG A 125 4.99 5.90 -4.31
N GLN A 126 6.12 6.54 -3.99
CA GLN A 126 7.11 7.01 -4.96
C GLN A 126 7.67 5.85 -5.80
N SER A 127 8.10 4.77 -5.15
CA SER A 127 8.62 3.56 -5.82
C SER A 127 7.57 2.92 -6.72
N LYS A 128 6.31 2.85 -6.27
CA LYS A 128 5.20 2.33 -7.07
C LYS A 128 4.89 3.23 -8.26
N SER A 129 4.88 4.55 -8.08
CA SER A 129 4.73 5.52 -9.19
C SER A 129 5.83 5.34 -10.24
N GLN A 130 7.08 5.10 -9.83
CA GLN A 130 8.16 4.76 -10.77
C GLN A 130 7.95 3.39 -11.46
N GLN A 131 7.40 2.40 -10.75
CA GLN A 131 7.06 1.08 -11.31
C GLN A 131 5.84 1.10 -12.24
N THR A 132 4.90 2.04 -12.10
CA THR A 132 3.73 2.18 -12.99
C THR A 132 4.10 2.50 -14.45
N LYS A 133 5.39 2.61 -14.78
CA LYS A 133 5.91 2.65 -16.16
C LYS A 133 6.06 1.28 -16.82
N ARG A 134 5.73 0.17 -16.14
CA ARG A 134 5.89 -1.20 -16.65
C ARG A 134 4.54 -1.86 -16.89
N ILE A 135 4.41 -2.50 -18.06
CA ILE A 135 3.38 -3.52 -18.29
C ILE A 135 3.86 -4.79 -17.59
N ILE A 136 3.05 -5.34 -16.69
CA ILE A 136 3.37 -6.57 -15.97
C ILE A 136 2.32 -7.61 -16.31
N CYS A 137 2.76 -8.84 -16.58
CA CYS A 137 1.91 -10.02 -16.72
C CYS A 137 2.23 -10.98 -15.57
N TRP A 138 1.21 -11.38 -14.82
CA TRP A 138 1.29 -12.47 -13.85
C TRP A 138 0.43 -13.62 -14.30
N GLN A 139 0.97 -14.82 -14.20
CA GLN A 139 0.27 -16.06 -14.47
C GLN A 139 0.27 -16.88 -13.19
N ARG A 140 -0.90 -17.34 -12.76
CA ARG A 140 -1.02 -18.24 -11.60
C ARG A 140 -2.02 -19.34 -11.86
N LEU A 141 -1.73 -20.51 -11.32
CA LEU A 141 -2.71 -21.57 -11.18
C LEU A 141 -3.58 -21.24 -9.95
N SER A 142 -4.90 -21.12 -10.14
CA SER A 142 -5.86 -20.88 -9.05
C SER A 142 -6.64 -22.16 -8.84
N ASN A 143 -6.58 -22.68 -7.62
CA ASN A 143 -7.33 -23.86 -7.21
C ASN A 143 -8.69 -23.41 -6.63
N ASN A 144 -9.59 -22.94 -7.50
CA ASN A 144 -10.96 -22.62 -7.13
C ASN A 144 -11.82 -23.89 -7.32
N GLU A 145 -13.17 -23.80 -7.29
CA GLU A 145 -14.06 -24.97 -7.51
C GLU A 145 -13.69 -25.78 -8.77
N ASP A 146 -13.13 -25.12 -9.78
CA ASP A 146 -12.37 -25.72 -10.87
C ASP A 146 -10.92 -25.23 -10.88
N LEU A 147 -9.97 -26.11 -11.25
CA LEU A 147 -8.57 -25.75 -11.47
C LEU A 147 -8.46 -24.78 -12.65
N GLY A 148 -8.20 -23.51 -12.37
CA GLY A 148 -8.16 -22.44 -13.37
C GLY A 148 -6.77 -21.86 -13.57
N PHE A 149 -6.41 -21.55 -14.82
CA PHE A 149 -5.27 -20.69 -15.12
C PHE A 149 -5.73 -19.23 -15.12
N VAL A 150 -5.11 -18.39 -14.30
CA VAL A 150 -5.45 -16.97 -14.17
C VAL A 150 -4.28 -16.14 -14.68
N THR A 151 -4.51 -15.43 -15.77
CA THR A 151 -3.60 -14.40 -16.30
C THR A 151 -4.09 -13.03 -15.87
N GLN A 152 -3.21 -12.24 -15.29
CA GLN A 152 -3.48 -10.86 -14.94
C GLN A 152 -2.46 -9.92 -15.54
N ILE A 153 -2.97 -8.87 -16.17
CA ILE A 153 -2.14 -7.89 -16.87
C ILE A 153 -2.37 -6.54 -16.21
N LYS A 154 -1.31 -6.00 -15.63
CA LYS A 154 -1.29 -4.65 -15.08
C LYS A 154 -0.71 -3.72 -16.14
N LEU A 155 -1.60 -2.90 -16.70
CA LEU A 155 -1.22 -1.86 -17.63
C LEU A 155 -0.74 -0.62 -16.88
N MET A 156 0.17 0.13 -17.51
CA MET A 156 0.55 1.45 -17.04
C MET A 156 -0.60 2.45 -17.21
N LYS A 157 -0.63 3.49 -16.36
CA LYS A 157 -1.71 4.50 -16.33
C LYS A 157 -1.83 5.28 -17.65
N ALA A 158 -0.73 5.42 -18.39
CA ALA A 158 -0.69 5.97 -19.73
C ALA A 158 0.40 5.27 -20.52
N ILE A 159 0.08 4.73 -21.71
CA ILE A 159 1.07 4.11 -22.61
C ILE A 159 1.44 5.13 -23.69
N PRO A 160 2.64 5.73 -23.66
CA PRO A 160 3.09 6.57 -24.77
C PRO A 160 3.32 5.68 -25.99
N MET A 161 2.51 5.88 -27.03
CA MET A 161 2.61 5.16 -28.30
C MET A 161 3.27 6.10 -29.32
N PRO A 162 4.58 5.99 -29.58
CA PRO A 162 5.20 6.75 -30.67
C PRO A 162 4.69 6.19 -31.99
N PHE A 163 3.89 6.96 -32.72
CA PHE A 163 3.52 6.65 -34.10
C PHE A 163 3.86 7.82 -35.01
N LYS A 164 4.26 7.50 -36.23
CA LYS A 164 4.44 8.50 -37.28
C LYS A 164 3.09 8.78 -37.93
N ARG A 165 2.83 10.02 -38.34
CA ARG A 165 1.54 10.41 -38.93
C ARG A 165 1.25 9.59 -40.20
N GLU A 166 2.31 9.24 -40.94
CA GLU A 166 2.25 8.42 -42.15
C GLU A 166 1.78 6.96 -41.89
N ALA A 167 1.87 6.47 -40.65
CA ALA A 167 1.41 5.13 -40.28
C ALA A 167 -0.09 5.07 -39.94
N LEU A 168 -0.75 6.23 -39.82
CA LEU A 168 -2.19 6.33 -39.56
C LEU A 168 -2.94 6.32 -40.90
N ILE A 169 -3.30 5.13 -41.35
CA ILE A 169 -4.06 4.92 -42.59
C ILE A 169 -5.55 5.24 -42.39
N ASN A 170 -6.03 5.20 -41.14
CA ASN A 170 -7.40 5.46 -40.72
C ASN A 170 -7.43 6.08 -39.31
N SER A 171 -8.59 6.61 -38.91
CA SER A 171 -8.81 7.21 -37.59
C SER A 171 -9.02 6.19 -36.47
N ARG A 172 -8.76 4.90 -36.72
CA ARG A 172 -9.01 3.81 -35.78
C ARG A 172 -7.69 3.27 -35.26
N VAL A 173 -7.57 3.21 -33.93
CA VAL A 173 -6.45 2.57 -33.24
C VAL A 173 -7.00 1.35 -32.50
N GLU A 174 -6.42 0.18 -32.73
CA GLU A 174 -6.75 -1.05 -32.01
C GLU A 174 -5.55 -1.48 -31.16
N LEU A 175 -5.81 -1.85 -29.90
CA LEU A 175 -4.81 -2.38 -28.98
C LEU A 175 -5.16 -3.84 -28.66
N PHE A 176 -4.20 -4.74 -28.87
CA PHE A 176 -4.35 -6.16 -28.56
C PHE A 176 -3.30 -6.58 -27.53
N ILE A 177 -3.69 -7.46 -26.63
CA ILE A 177 -2.76 -8.21 -25.78
C ILE A 177 -2.85 -9.66 -26.19
N GLN A 178 -1.74 -10.24 -26.64
CA GLN A 178 -1.67 -11.60 -27.15
C GLN A 178 -0.73 -12.42 -26.26
N GLU A 179 -1.17 -13.61 -25.85
CA GLU A 179 -0.37 -14.60 -25.13
C GLU A 179 0.04 -15.69 -26.14
N GLY A 180 1.35 -15.95 -26.27
CA GLY A 180 1.92 -16.90 -27.24
C GLY A 180 2.72 -16.24 -28.37
N ASN A 181 3.55 -17.03 -29.07
CA ASN A 181 4.21 -16.56 -30.29
C ASN A 181 3.18 -16.46 -31.42
N ARG A 182 3.18 -15.34 -32.14
CA ARG A 182 2.49 -15.24 -33.45
C ARG A 182 3.10 -16.32 -34.35
N VAL A 183 2.34 -17.38 -34.62
CA VAL A 183 2.63 -18.31 -35.72
C VAL A 183 2.09 -17.72 -37.01
#